data_AF-A0A534N8A5-F1
#
_entry.id   AF-A0A534N8A5-F1
#
_cell.length_a   1.000
_cell.length_b   1.000
_cell.length_c   1.000
_cell.angle_alpha   90.00
_cell.angle_beta   90.00
_cell.angle_gamma   90.00
#
_symmetry.space_group_name_H-M   'P 1'
#
loop_
_entity.id
_entity.type
_entity.pdbx_description
1 polymer ?
#
loop_
_entity_poly.entity_id
_entity_poly.type
_entity_poly.pdbx_seq_one_letter_code
_entity_poly.pdbx_strand_id
1 'polypeptide(L)'
;AASQDLGRYVELEPKVSDGMIWYHLGSARIQTKEYQGALHPLEAFLKSTGGTKTAQYAGLLLGQAYEEVGNGTRAREVYERALSLYPGSEFATQIRNRLRKLAAATAPLGTPPATAAAPKP
;
A
#
# COMPACT_ATOMS: atom_id res chain seq x y z
N ALA A 1 36.52 35.24 -1.51
CA ALA A 1 35.79 34.67 -0.36
C ALA A 1 34.34 34.37 -0.77
N ALA A 2 34.15 33.40 -1.66
CA ALA A 2 32.84 33.04 -2.23
C ALA A 2 32.26 31.76 -1.58
N SER A 3 32.58 31.55 -0.30
CA SER A 3 32.29 30.30 0.40
C SER A 3 31.44 30.51 1.67
N GLN A 4 30.86 31.70 1.82
CA GLN A 4 30.16 32.09 3.06
C GLN A 4 28.66 32.31 2.89
N ASP A 5 28.13 32.17 1.68
CA ASP A 5 26.71 32.43 1.38
C ASP A 5 25.89 31.16 1.07
N LEU A 6 26.52 29.99 1.05
CA LEU A 6 25.83 28.71 0.86
C LEU A 6 25.16 28.17 2.14
N GLY A 7 25.22 28.91 3.24
CA GLY A 7 24.53 28.58 4.49
C GLY A 7 23.06 28.97 4.52
N ARG A 8 22.56 29.73 3.52
CA ARG A 8 21.21 30.33 3.54
C ARG A 8 20.23 29.72 2.53
N TYR A 9 20.63 28.66 1.81
CA TYR A 9 19.73 27.89 0.95
C TYR A 9 19.10 26.67 1.64
N VAL A 10 19.34 26.50 2.95
CA VAL A 10 18.72 25.45 3.79
C VAL A 10 17.46 25.98 4.51
N GLU A 11 16.98 27.18 4.17
CA GLU A 11 15.75 27.77 4.72
C GLU A 11 14.56 27.78 3.74
N LEU A 12 14.68 27.15 2.56
CA LEU A 12 13.66 27.05 1.52
C LEU A 12 13.82 25.65 0.86
N GLU A 13 13.16 24.54 1.17
CA GLU A 13 11.80 24.27 1.67
C GLU A 13 11.74 22.83 2.26
N PRO A 14 11.44 22.61 3.56
CA PRO A 14 10.88 21.33 4.00
C PRO A 14 9.36 21.30 3.72
N LYS A 15 8.96 21.58 2.48
CA LYS A 15 7.56 21.57 2.02
C LYS A 15 7.33 20.72 0.77
N VAL A 16 8.33 19.97 0.32
CA VAL A 16 8.08 18.76 -0.48
C VAL A 16 7.50 17.72 0.48
N SER A 17 6.23 17.93 0.83
CA SER A 17 5.36 17.13 1.71
C SER A 17 6.02 15.80 2.11
N ASP A 18 6.61 15.71 3.30
CA ASP A 18 7.37 14.54 3.79
C ASP A 18 6.77 13.20 3.37
N GLY A 19 5.43 13.10 3.40
CA GLY A 19 4.69 11.94 2.92
C GLY A 19 5.03 11.50 1.48
N MET A 20 5.09 12.40 0.50
CA MET A 20 5.33 12.02 -0.89
C MET A 20 6.72 11.42 -1.10
N ILE A 21 7.73 11.86 -0.36
CA ILE A 21 9.07 11.27 -0.39
C ILE A 21 9.00 9.81 0.09
N TRP A 22 8.27 9.55 1.17
CA TRP A 22 8.04 8.20 1.67
C TRP A 22 7.29 7.32 0.67
N TYR A 23 6.28 7.87 -0.02
CA TYR A 23 5.59 7.16 -1.09
C TYR A 23 6.53 6.81 -2.25
N HIS A 24 7.30 7.77 -2.76
CA HIS A 24 8.22 7.55 -3.87
C HIS A 24 9.30 6.54 -3.51
N LEU A 25 9.86 6.62 -2.30
CA LEU A 25 10.84 5.65 -1.79
C LEU A 25 10.23 4.25 -1.70
N GLY A 26 9.03 4.13 -1.13
CA GLY A 26 8.32 2.86 -1.05
C GLY A 26 8.02 2.27 -2.42
N SER A 27 7.48 3.07 -3.34
CA SER A 27 7.18 2.66 -4.72
C SER A 27 8.43 2.28 -5.51
N ALA A 28 9.53 3.02 -5.36
CA ALA A 28 10.80 2.68 -6.00
C ALA A 28 11.31 1.32 -5.51
N ARG A 29 11.22 1.05 -4.20
CA ARG A 29 11.62 -0.23 -3.62
C ARG A 29 10.73 -1.40 -4.09
N ILE A 30 9.43 -1.17 -4.29
CA ILE A 30 8.57 -2.16 -4.96
C ILE A 30 9.08 -2.46 -6.38
N GLN A 31 9.44 -1.44 -7.14
CA GLN A 31 9.91 -1.59 -8.53
C GLN A 31 11.27 -2.32 -8.59
N THR A 32 12.16 -2.09 -7.62
CA THR A 32 13.43 -2.80 -7.50
C THR A 32 13.29 -4.19 -6.85
N LYS A 33 12.06 -4.64 -6.55
CA LYS A 33 11.74 -5.89 -5.84
C LYS A 33 12.31 -5.97 -4.41
N GLU A 34 12.69 -4.84 -3.84
CA GLU A 34 13.09 -4.73 -2.43
C GLU A 34 11.87 -4.59 -1.52
N TYR A 35 11.03 -5.61 -1.51
CA TYR A 35 9.73 -5.57 -0.83
C TYR A 35 9.85 -5.36 0.69
N GLN A 36 10.82 -5.99 1.34
CA GLN A 36 11.08 -5.80 2.77
C GLN A 36 11.48 -4.34 3.07
N GLY A 37 12.29 -3.74 2.19
CA GLY A 37 12.67 -2.34 2.28
C GLY A 37 11.50 -1.39 2.02
N ALA A 38 10.49 -1.79 1.25
CA ALA A 38 9.33 -0.96 0.91
C ALA A 38 8.32 -0.82 2.06
N LEU A 39 8.33 -1.71 3.05
CA LEU A 39 7.35 -1.73 4.14
C LEU A 39 7.34 -0.43 4.95
N HIS A 40 8.48 -0.10 5.55
CA HIS A 40 8.63 1.09 6.39
C HIS A 40 8.24 2.41 5.70
N PRO A 41 8.76 2.73 4.49
CA PRO A 41 8.39 3.97 3.82
C PRO A 41 6.90 4.02 3.43
N LEU A 42 6.30 2.91 2.99
CA LEU A 42 4.86 2.89 2.68
C LEU A 42 4.00 3.06 3.94
N GLU A 43 4.39 2.45 5.07
CA GLU A 43 3.73 2.64 6.36
C GLU A 43 3.83 4.09 6.87
N ALA A 44 5.02 4.69 6.77
CA ALA A 44 5.25 6.09 7.16
C ALA A 44 4.38 7.04 6.32
N PHE A 45 4.29 6.79 5.01
CA PHE A 45 3.42 7.56 4.13
C PHE A 45 1.94 7.45 4.54
N LEU A 46 1.44 6.23 4.78
CA LEU A 46 0.04 6.01 5.16
C LEU A 46 -0.31 6.59 6.53
N LYS A 47 0.66 6.72 7.45
CA LYS A 47 0.47 7.37 8.75
C LYS A 47 0.37 8.88 8.64
N SER A 48 1.17 9.49 7.77
CA SER A 48 1.24 10.94 7.59
C SER A 48 0.17 11.46 6.61
N THR A 49 -0.20 10.64 5.63
CA THR A 49 -1.10 10.98 4.53
C THR A 49 -2.26 10.00 4.47
N GLY A 50 -3.45 10.43 4.88
CA GLY A 50 -4.70 9.68 4.75
C GLY A 50 -5.65 10.33 3.75
N GLY A 51 -6.53 9.53 3.13
CA GLY A 51 -7.67 10.06 2.37
C GLY A 51 -7.41 10.45 0.90
N THR A 52 -6.17 10.39 0.41
CA THR A 52 -5.83 10.70 -0.98
C THR A 52 -5.78 9.45 -1.87
N LYS A 53 -5.93 9.62 -3.19
CA LYS A 53 -5.73 8.52 -4.16
C LYS A 53 -4.35 7.86 -4.03
N THR A 54 -3.33 8.66 -3.72
CA THR A 54 -1.98 8.14 -3.48
C THR A 54 -1.93 7.27 -2.24
N ALA A 55 -2.59 7.66 -1.15
CA ALA A 55 -2.71 6.82 0.06
C ALA A 55 -3.47 5.51 -0.22
N GLN A 56 -4.51 5.55 -1.06
CA GLN A 56 -5.21 4.34 -1.51
C GLN A 56 -4.26 3.38 -2.25
N TYR A 57 -3.49 3.90 -3.20
CA TYR A 57 -2.53 3.11 -3.97
C TYR A 57 -1.37 2.59 -3.09
N ALA A 58 -0.87 3.40 -2.17
CA ALA A 58 0.16 2.99 -1.22
C ALA A 58 -0.31 1.85 -0.29
N GLY A 59 -1.58 1.83 0.11
CA GLY A 59 -2.17 0.71 0.83
C GLY A 59 -2.15 -0.59 0.02
N LEU A 60 -2.40 -0.48 -1.29
CA LEU A 60 -2.27 -1.62 -2.20
C LEU A 60 -0.81 -2.10 -2.33
N LEU A 61 0.14 -1.17 -2.49
CA LEU A 61 1.57 -1.49 -2.59
C LEU A 61 2.09 -2.13 -1.31
N LEU A 62 1.66 -1.65 -0.13
CA LEU A 62 2.09 -2.19 1.15
C LEU A 62 1.56 -3.62 1.35
N GLY A 63 0.30 -3.88 0.99
CA GLY A 63 -0.24 -5.24 1.01
C GLY A 63 0.53 -6.16 0.07
N GLN A 64 0.87 -5.69 -1.14
CA GLN A 64 1.68 -6.48 -2.08
C GLN A 64 3.08 -6.74 -1.55
N ALA A 65 3.72 -5.76 -0.90
CA ALA A 65 5.02 -5.96 -0.28
C ALA A 65 4.97 -7.07 0.78
N TYR A 66 3.93 -7.09 1.60
CA TYR A 66 3.75 -8.17 2.58
C TYR A 66 3.49 -9.53 1.93
N GLU A 67 2.75 -9.60 0.81
CA GLU A 67 2.59 -10.85 0.04
C GLU A 67 3.95 -11.38 -0.44
N GLU A 68 4.77 -10.51 -1.04
CA GLU A 68 6.06 -10.91 -1.61
C GLU A 68 7.10 -11.27 -0.54
N VAL A 69 7.00 -10.70 0.66
CA VAL A 69 7.82 -11.08 1.83
C VAL A 69 7.31 -12.40 2.47
N GLY A 70 6.21 -12.97 1.96
CA GLY A 70 5.63 -14.23 2.46
C GLY A 70 4.74 -14.04 3.70
N ASN A 71 4.43 -12.80 4.08
CA ASN A 71 3.58 -12.50 5.22
C ASN A 71 2.13 -12.25 4.77
N GLY A 72 1.46 -13.32 4.33
CA GLY A 72 0.08 -13.27 3.87
C GLY A 72 -0.92 -12.78 4.93
N THR A 73 -0.64 -13.01 6.21
CA THR A 73 -1.46 -12.51 7.33
C THR A 73 -1.43 -10.98 7.39
N ARG A 74 -0.24 -10.38 7.42
CA ARG A 74 -0.09 -8.91 7.41
C ARG A 74 -0.62 -8.31 6.12
N ALA A 75 -0.41 -8.96 4.98
CA ALA A 75 -0.97 -8.52 3.71
C ALA A 75 -2.50 -8.41 3.77
N ARG A 76 -3.17 -9.43 4.33
CA ARG A 76 -4.62 -9.41 4.55
C ARG A 76 -5.05 -8.24 5.42
N GLU A 77 -4.41 -8.05 6.59
CA GLU A 77 -4.74 -6.95 7.50
C GLU A 77 -4.62 -5.58 6.82
N VAL A 78 -3.54 -5.35 6.05
CA VAL A 78 -3.34 -4.10 5.32
C VAL A 78 -4.40 -3.89 4.25
N TYR A 79 -4.73 -4.92 3.49
CA TYR A 79 -5.76 -4.87 2.46
C TYR A 79 -7.15 -4.60 3.04
N GLU A 80 -7.52 -5.26 4.14
CA GLU A 80 -8.79 -5.03 4.81
C GLU A 80 -8.87 -3.60 5.38
N ARG A 81 -7.78 -3.12 5.99
CA ARG A 81 -7.68 -1.74 6.45
C ARG A 81 -7.83 -0.75 5.29
N ALA A 82 -7.17 -1.01 4.16
CA ALA A 82 -7.26 -0.15 2.98
C ALA A 82 -8.69 -0.10 2.41
N LEU A 83 -9.42 -1.22 2.40
CA LEU A 83 -10.83 -1.26 1.99
C LEU A 83 -11.76 -0.56 2.99
N SER A 84 -11.47 -0.66 4.28
CA SER A 84 -12.25 -0.01 5.34
C SER A 84 -12.08 1.51 5.29
N LEU A 85 -10.83 1.98 5.12
CA LEU A 85 -10.52 3.41 5.00
C LEU A 85 -10.98 3.99 3.66
N TYR A 86 -10.94 3.19 2.58
CA TYR A 86 -11.17 3.65 1.22
C TYR A 86 -12.14 2.75 0.44
N PRO A 87 -13.42 2.68 0.87
CA PRO A 87 -14.39 1.76 0.28
C PRO A 87 -14.73 2.09 -1.19
N GLY A 88 -14.59 3.35 -1.60
CA GLY A 88 -14.79 3.83 -2.98
C GLY A 88 -13.52 3.95 -3.82
N SER A 89 -12.39 3.41 -3.36
CA SER A 89 -11.14 3.42 -4.11
C SER A 89 -11.28 2.65 -5.43
N GLU A 90 -10.71 3.19 -6.51
CA GLU A 90 -10.57 2.46 -7.78
C GLU A 90 -9.75 1.16 -7.64
N PHE A 91 -8.89 1.12 -6.62
CA PHE A 91 -8.09 -0.06 -6.27
C PHE A 91 -8.87 -1.08 -5.43
N ALA A 92 -10.05 -0.75 -4.92
CA ALA A 92 -10.81 -1.65 -4.03
C ALA A 92 -11.10 -3.00 -4.67
N THR A 93 -11.46 -3.03 -5.96
CA THR A 93 -11.67 -4.29 -6.70
C THR A 93 -10.39 -5.11 -6.79
N GLN A 94 -9.25 -4.48 -7.04
CA GLN A 94 -7.96 -5.16 -7.09
C GLN A 94 -7.58 -5.73 -5.71
N ILE A 95 -7.75 -4.95 -4.65
CA ILE A 95 -7.49 -5.38 -3.26
C ILE A 95 -8.36 -6.59 -2.90
N ARG A 96 -9.67 -6.55 -3.21
CA ARG A 96 -10.59 -7.68 -2.99
C ARG A 96 -10.16 -8.95 -3.73
N ASN A 97 -9.71 -8.81 -4.97
CA ASN A 97 -9.21 -9.94 -5.76
C ASN A 97 -7.96 -10.56 -5.14
N ARG A 98 -7.04 -9.73 -4.63
CA ARG A 98 -5.83 -10.21 -3.94
C ARG A 98 -6.15 -10.88 -2.60
N LEU A 99 -7.04 -10.29 -1.79
CA LEU A 99 -7.54 -10.91 -0.57
C LEU A 99 -8.14 -12.30 -0.82
N ARG A 100 -8.93 -12.45 -1.88
CA ARG A 100 -9.49 -13.76 -2.27
C ARG A 100 -8.38 -14.76 -2.61
N LYS A 101 -7.35 -14.34 -3.35
CA LYS A 101 -6.19 -15.20 -3.65
C LYS A 101 -5.43 -15.61 -2.40
N LEU A 102 -5.17 -14.66 -1.49
CA LEU A 102 -4.53 -14.95 -0.20
C LEU A 102 -5.35 -15.92 0.64
N ALA A 103 -6.67 -15.75 0.69
CA ALA A 103 -7.58 -16.68 1.38
C ALA A 103 -7.54 -18.08 0.77
N ALA A 104 -7.58 -18.18 -0.56
CA ALA A 104 -7.49 -19.45 -1.28
C ALA A 104 -6.13 -20.15 -1.09
N ALA A 105 -5.03 -19.40 -0.97
CA ALA A 105 -3.71 -19.95 -0.71
C ALA A 105 -3.55 -20.50 0.73
N THR A 106 -4.30 -19.93 1.69
CA THR A 106 -4.29 -20.36 3.09
C THR A 106 -5.33 -21.44 3.42
N ALA A 107 -6.32 -21.64 2.56
CA ALA A 107 -7.32 -22.69 2.74
C ALA A 107 -6.75 -24.02 2.21
N PRO A 108 -6.75 -25.11 3.00
CA PRO A 108 -6.51 -26.43 2.44
C PRO A 108 -7.56 -26.66 1.35
N LEU A 109 -7.11 -26.98 0.13
CA LEU A 109 -7.93 -27.23 -1.06
C LEU A 109 -9.19 -28.05 -0.69
N GLY A 110 -10.33 -27.39 -0.49
CA GLY A 110 -11.43 -28.07 0.17
C GLY A 110 -12.74 -27.31 0.32
N THR A 111 -13.02 -26.28 -0.46
CA THR A 111 -14.41 -25.90 -0.79
C THR A 111 -14.43 -25.03 -2.05
N PRO A 112 -15.05 -25.47 -3.15
CA PRO A 112 -15.34 -24.57 -4.26
C PRO A 112 -16.27 -23.44 -3.79
N PRO A 113 -16.22 -22.24 -4.40
CA PRO A 113 -17.15 -21.18 -4.07
C PRO A 113 -18.56 -21.64 -4.40
N ALA A 114 -19.46 -21.57 -3.42
CA ALA A 114 -20.88 -21.76 -3.65
C ALA A 114 -21.36 -20.70 -4.64
N THR A 115 -21.49 -21.07 -5.90
CA THR A 115 -22.48 -20.51 -6.83
C THR A 115 -23.86 -20.72 -6.19
N ALA A 116 -24.30 -19.76 -5.38
CA ALA A 116 -25.69 -19.62 -4.96
C ALA A 116 -26.15 -18.26 -5.52
N ALA A 117 -26.65 -18.27 -6.76
CA ALA A 117 -28.07 -18.43 -7.06
C ALA A 117 -28.78 -17.06 -6.97
N ALA A 118 -29.07 -16.52 -8.16
CA ALA A 118 -29.99 -15.42 -8.34
C ALA A 118 -31.36 -15.76 -7.74
N PRO A 119 -32.05 -14.84 -7.05
CA PRO A 119 -33.49 -14.93 -6.90
C PRO A 119 -34.15 -14.24 -8.10
N LYS A 120 -34.93 -15.00 -8.87
CA LYS A 120 -35.96 -14.46 -9.77
C LYS A 120 -37.14 -13.97 -8.93
N PRO A 121 -37.82 -12.92 -9.38
CA PRO A 121 -39.27 -12.97 -9.56
C PRO A 121 -39.64 -13.25 -11.02
#